data_AF-A0A970TDZ3-F1
#
_entry.id   AF-A0A970TDZ3-F1
#
_cell.length_a   1.000
_cell.length_b   1.000
_cell.length_c   1.000
_cell.angle_alpha   90.00
_cell.angle_beta   90.00
_cell.angle_gamma   90.00
#
_symmetry.space_group_name_H-M   'P 1'
#
loop_
_entity.id
_entity.type
_entity.pdbx_description
1 polymer ?
#
loop_
_entity_poly.entity_id
_entity_poly.type
_entity_poly.pdbx_seq_one_letter_code
_entity_poly.pdbx_strand_id
1 'polypeptide(L)'
;GLDAFLDIPDVVTEEVILEQLAIHGRRGGTEGPCLKYCRPPHLRGRYLHREIPADTPPDRALTERVCKLAGERGMAVVGCVPVSKWAEGEPGDPREQLPGCNSVIVFGMDWPEDSEVSGCGPLGEACEATRWGTGLQLDHLELDMTRELERCDYYSVCCTTIQAQDAAEKAGLLKRANGELFSERYGHRLAWKVVLTQAPLAASGRDLVLDGAQTAPTVEELEAIVSEDGADLIGVASADDLAEVAGQLRQFIDEDALKINVLTKGPIHGAPEAEIANREGARVFSPDDWVEGAKSVIVLGMAIPAKTLDRAGESPADAIGPWSFANYQVTRDICIDAVNIARELEHRGYRAAVTFDVTGVGGKTENPRFDTPDIFSGRFEAAAAGLATIGRGGFSITPEHGVRVRWVCVVTDAEIEPTEAEMAFEPCEGCAAPCIPACPVCALSEGDEECAGDSCWAARDLLRCDWAKRYALVGDEGIKWMGSTTDVPPPDGEITAEAIAEAVEKRDPVQRHLDCILEPCLKACHVVLRERGIE
;
A
#
# COMPACT_ATOMS: atom_id res chain seq x y z
N GLY A 1 -7.32 14.78 17.67
CA GLY A 1 -6.78 14.83 19.05
C GLY A 1 -7.78 15.52 19.95
N LEU A 2 -7.32 16.17 21.02
CA LEU A 2 -8.13 17.15 21.74
C LEU A 2 -8.43 18.35 20.83
N ASP A 3 -9.53 19.05 21.10
CA ASP A 3 -9.89 20.26 20.38
C ASP A 3 -8.84 21.36 20.65
N ALA A 4 -8.23 21.89 19.59
CA ALA A 4 -7.17 22.90 19.69
C ALA A 4 -7.63 24.23 20.31
N PHE A 5 -8.95 24.41 20.52
CA PHE A 5 -9.52 25.57 21.20
C PHE A 5 -9.77 25.35 22.70
N LEU A 6 -9.44 24.18 23.26
CA LEU A 6 -9.47 23.97 24.71
C LEU A 6 -8.30 24.72 25.36
N ASP A 7 -8.52 25.18 26.59
CA ASP A 7 -7.44 25.75 27.40
C ASP A 7 -6.37 24.69 27.66
N ILE A 8 -5.11 25.05 27.43
CA ILE A 8 -3.98 24.14 27.67
C ILE A 8 -3.77 24.04 29.18
N PRO A 9 -3.80 22.82 29.78
CA PRO A 9 -3.52 22.65 31.20
C PRO A 9 -2.12 23.14 31.59
N ASP A 10 -1.94 23.62 32.82
CA ASP A 10 -0.64 24.11 33.32
C ASP A 10 0.47 23.05 33.27
N VAL A 11 0.10 21.76 33.39
CA VAL A 11 0.99 20.61 33.28
C VAL A 11 0.34 19.58 32.38
N VAL A 12 1.07 19.11 31.37
CA VAL A 12 0.62 18.07 30.44
C VAL A 12 1.33 16.76 30.79
N THR A 13 0.56 15.79 31.30
CA THR A 13 0.98 14.40 31.54
C THR A 13 0.07 13.44 30.77
N GLU A 14 0.45 12.16 30.68
CA GLU A 14 -0.40 11.13 30.06
C GLU A 14 -1.77 11.03 30.75
N GLU A 15 -1.80 11.04 32.08
CA GLU A 15 -3.04 11.04 32.88
C GLU A 15 -3.93 12.23 32.50
N VAL A 16 -3.36 13.44 32.44
CA VAL A 16 -4.10 14.65 32.01
C VAL A 16 -4.61 14.50 30.58
N ILE A 17 -3.83 13.96 29.65
CA ILE A 17 -4.28 13.75 28.26
C ILE A 17 -5.48 12.78 28.22
N LEU A 18 -5.40 11.66 28.95
CA LEU A 18 -6.47 10.67 29.00
C LEU A 18 -7.74 11.21 29.66
N GLU A 19 -7.60 11.95 30.77
CA GLU A 19 -8.72 12.63 31.43
C GLU A 19 -9.40 13.65 30.51
N GLN A 20 -8.63 14.52 29.85
CA GLN A 20 -9.17 15.51 28.92
C GLN A 20 -9.90 14.86 27.74
N LEU A 21 -9.39 13.73 27.23
CA LEU A 21 -10.05 12.97 26.17
C LEU A 21 -11.35 12.32 26.64
N ALA A 22 -11.40 11.84 27.88
CA ALA A 22 -12.62 11.30 28.48
C ALA A 22 -13.69 12.39 28.66
N ILE A 23 -13.29 13.62 29.02
CA ILE A 23 -14.19 14.75 29.22
C ILE A 23 -14.70 15.32 27.89
N HIS A 24 -13.79 15.59 26.95
CA HIS A 24 -14.08 16.38 25.75
C HIS A 24 -14.25 15.55 24.48
N GLY A 25 -13.91 14.27 24.52
CA GLY A 25 -13.87 13.41 23.35
C GLY A 25 -12.77 13.81 22.36
N ARG A 26 -12.80 13.18 21.18
CA ARG A 26 -11.87 13.48 20.09
C ARG A 26 -12.50 14.45 19.11
N ARG A 27 -11.72 15.46 18.74
CA ARG A 27 -11.96 16.30 17.57
C ARG A 27 -10.92 15.95 16.49
N GLY A 28 -11.32 15.94 15.22
CA GLY A 28 -10.39 15.81 14.09
C GLY A 28 -9.31 16.90 14.11
N GLY A 29 -8.29 16.77 13.27
CA GLY A 29 -7.28 17.82 13.13
C GLY A 29 -7.94 19.15 12.74
N THR A 30 -7.50 20.26 13.33
CA THR A 30 -7.82 21.59 12.83
C THR A 30 -6.91 21.85 11.63
N GLU A 31 -7.22 21.24 10.49
CA GLU A 31 -6.45 21.42 9.26
C GLU A 31 -6.65 22.82 8.67
N GLY A 32 -5.58 23.39 8.11
CA GLY A 32 -5.66 24.64 7.35
C GLY A 32 -5.80 26.00 8.07
N PRO A 33 -5.65 26.18 9.41
CA PRO A 33 -5.58 27.54 9.96
C PRO A 33 -4.36 28.27 9.38
N CYS A 34 -3.22 27.56 9.21
CA CYS A 34 -2.06 28.10 8.49
C CYS A 34 -2.45 28.55 7.07
N LEU A 35 -3.14 27.73 6.27
CA LEU A 35 -3.58 28.10 4.91
C LEU A 35 -4.53 29.33 4.90
N LYS A 36 -5.43 29.44 5.89
CA LYS A 36 -6.30 30.60 6.09
C LYS A 36 -5.51 31.89 6.34
N TYR A 37 -4.38 31.81 7.05
CA TYR A 37 -3.53 32.97 7.34
C TYR A 37 -2.42 33.20 6.30
N CYS A 38 -1.96 32.16 5.60
CA CYS A 38 -0.95 32.22 4.54
C CYS A 38 -1.43 33.03 3.33
N ARG A 39 -2.74 33.03 3.04
CA ARG A 39 -3.30 33.90 2.00
C ARG A 39 -3.30 35.36 2.51
N PRO A 40 -2.79 36.33 1.71
CA PRO A 40 -2.86 37.74 2.05
C PRO A 40 -4.29 38.16 2.43
N PRO A 41 -4.51 38.96 3.48
CA PRO A 41 -5.85 39.30 3.98
C PRO A 41 -6.82 39.79 2.89
N HIS A 42 -6.33 40.54 1.90
CA HIS A 42 -7.12 41.10 0.80
C HIS A 42 -7.53 40.07 -0.28
N LEU A 43 -6.92 38.89 -0.26
CA LEU A 43 -7.26 37.77 -1.12
C LEU A 43 -8.14 36.74 -0.41
N ARG A 44 -8.15 36.68 0.93
CA ARG A 44 -9.04 35.77 1.68
C ARG A 44 -10.50 35.97 1.25
N GLY A 45 -11.21 34.89 0.94
CA GLY A 45 -12.59 34.93 0.45
C GLY A 45 -12.78 35.30 -1.02
N ARG A 46 -11.72 35.67 -1.77
CA ARG A 46 -11.77 35.76 -3.23
C ARG A 46 -11.61 34.36 -3.82
N TYR A 47 -12.70 33.62 -3.96
CA TYR A 47 -12.71 32.51 -4.91
C TYR A 47 -12.75 33.17 -6.30
N LEU A 48 -11.73 32.92 -7.13
CA LEU A 48 -11.70 33.43 -8.50
C LEU A 48 -12.70 32.61 -9.32
N HIS A 49 -13.99 32.80 -9.05
CA HIS A 49 -15.05 32.26 -9.88
C HIS A 49 -14.99 33.01 -11.20
N ARG A 50 -14.67 32.30 -12.27
CA ARG A 50 -14.88 32.80 -13.61
C ARG A 50 -16.39 32.85 -13.83
N GLU A 51 -16.94 34.01 -14.16
CA GLU A 51 -18.31 34.06 -14.66
C GLU A 51 -18.33 33.42 -16.05
N ILE A 52 -19.07 32.33 -16.18
CA ILE A 52 -19.26 31.63 -17.44
C ILE A 52 -20.70 31.88 -17.88
N PRO A 53 -20.90 32.57 -19.01
CA PRO A 53 -22.24 32.78 -19.56
C PRO A 53 -22.99 31.45 -19.73
N ALA A 54 -24.28 31.42 -19.39
CA ALA A 54 -25.09 30.20 -19.44
C ALA A 54 -25.22 29.62 -20.87
N ASP A 55 -25.01 30.44 -21.90
CA ASP A 55 -25.04 30.07 -23.33
C ASP A 55 -23.65 29.70 -23.90
N THR A 56 -22.61 29.62 -23.06
CA THR A 56 -21.28 29.22 -23.49
C THR A 56 -21.34 27.80 -24.08
N PRO A 57 -20.89 27.60 -25.34
CA PRO A 57 -20.92 26.28 -25.95
C PRO A 57 -19.95 25.32 -25.23
N PRO A 58 -20.22 24.01 -25.24
CA PRO A 58 -19.31 23.05 -24.63
C PRO A 58 -17.91 23.05 -25.28
N ASP A 59 -16.87 23.08 -24.46
CA ASP A 59 -15.48 22.97 -24.87
C ASP A 59 -15.11 21.50 -25.13
N ARG A 60 -15.30 21.08 -26.37
CA ARG A 60 -14.97 19.72 -26.82
C ARG A 60 -13.47 19.42 -26.72
N ALA A 61 -12.60 20.40 -26.96
CA ALA A 61 -11.16 20.18 -26.92
C ALA A 61 -10.68 19.91 -25.49
N LEU A 62 -11.17 20.69 -24.52
CA LEU A 62 -10.93 20.42 -23.11
C LEU A 62 -11.55 19.08 -22.68
N THR A 63 -12.75 18.75 -23.18
CA THR A 63 -13.37 17.43 -22.92
C THR A 63 -12.47 16.27 -23.38
N GLU A 64 -11.90 16.34 -24.58
CA GLU A 64 -10.97 15.31 -25.05
C GLU A 64 -9.69 15.25 -24.21
N ARG A 65 -9.17 16.41 -23.76
CA ARG A 65 -7.99 16.44 -22.88
C ARG A 65 -8.23 15.75 -21.55
N VAL A 66 -9.37 16.01 -20.89
CA VAL A 66 -9.69 15.37 -19.61
C VAL A 66 -9.94 13.86 -19.77
N CYS A 67 -10.59 13.44 -20.86
CA CYS A 67 -10.76 12.01 -21.16
C CYS A 67 -9.43 11.32 -21.45
N LYS A 68 -8.53 11.97 -22.20
CA LYS A 68 -7.18 11.46 -22.48
C LYS A 68 -6.37 11.33 -21.20
N LEU A 69 -6.40 12.33 -20.32
CA LEU A 69 -5.72 12.29 -19.03
C LEU A 69 -6.21 11.11 -18.17
N ALA A 70 -7.51 10.82 -18.16
CA ALA A 70 -8.04 9.65 -17.46
C ALA A 70 -7.50 8.32 -18.03
N GLY A 71 -7.46 8.19 -19.36
CA GLY A 71 -6.88 7.00 -20.02
C GLY A 71 -5.38 6.83 -19.78
N GLU A 72 -4.60 7.93 -19.84
CA GLU A 72 -3.16 7.93 -19.54
C GLU A 72 -2.84 7.58 -18.08
N ARG A 73 -3.82 7.74 -17.17
CA ARG A 73 -3.73 7.33 -15.77
C ARG A 73 -4.41 5.97 -15.50
N GLY A 74 -4.67 5.19 -16.55
CA GLY A 74 -5.17 3.82 -16.43
C GLY A 74 -6.63 3.70 -16.02
N MET A 75 -7.46 4.76 -16.09
CA MET A 75 -8.88 4.61 -15.76
C MET A 75 -9.60 3.72 -16.76
N ALA A 76 -10.50 2.88 -16.25
CA ALA A 76 -11.35 2.01 -17.07
C ALA A 76 -12.44 2.81 -17.78
N VAL A 77 -12.99 3.81 -17.08
CA VAL A 77 -14.12 4.60 -17.57
C VAL A 77 -13.99 6.07 -17.19
N VAL A 78 -14.52 6.95 -18.04
CA VAL A 78 -14.61 8.39 -17.78
C VAL A 78 -15.90 8.97 -18.37
N GLY A 79 -16.51 9.91 -17.64
CA GLY A 79 -17.70 10.62 -18.07
C GLY A 79 -17.65 12.10 -17.70
N CYS A 80 -18.21 12.93 -18.57
CA CYS A 80 -18.46 14.35 -18.31
C CYS A 80 -19.97 14.58 -18.37
N VAL A 81 -20.54 15.10 -17.30
CA VAL A 81 -21.99 15.28 -17.15
C VAL A 81 -22.29 16.76 -16.94
N PRO A 82 -23.08 17.40 -17.82
CA PRO A 82 -23.54 18.76 -17.58
C PRO A 82 -24.38 18.82 -16.31
N VAL A 83 -24.17 19.86 -15.49
CA VAL A 83 -24.90 20.05 -14.22
C VAL A 83 -26.42 20.13 -14.41
N SER A 84 -26.88 20.49 -15.61
CA SER A 84 -28.30 20.51 -15.98
C SER A 84 -28.99 19.14 -15.92
N LYS A 85 -28.23 18.06 -15.71
CA LYS A 85 -28.76 16.71 -15.40
C LYS A 85 -29.23 16.57 -13.95
N TRP A 86 -28.94 17.55 -13.09
CA TRP A 86 -29.42 17.64 -11.73
C TRP A 86 -30.47 18.75 -11.58
N ALA A 87 -31.56 18.45 -10.88
CA ALA A 87 -32.54 19.45 -10.47
C ALA A 87 -31.95 20.37 -9.37
N GLU A 88 -32.33 21.65 -9.36
CA GLU A 88 -31.85 22.59 -8.35
C GLU A 88 -32.31 22.20 -6.95
N GLY A 89 -31.34 22.06 -6.03
CA GLY A 89 -31.59 21.75 -4.62
C GLY A 89 -32.05 20.32 -4.36
N GLU A 90 -31.88 19.41 -5.31
CA GLU A 90 -32.06 17.98 -5.05
C GLU A 90 -30.88 17.41 -4.23
N PRO A 91 -31.08 16.32 -3.48
CA PRO A 91 -29.98 15.68 -2.75
C PRO A 91 -28.81 15.32 -3.68
N GLY A 92 -27.62 15.80 -3.36
CA GLY A 92 -26.43 15.58 -4.18
C GLY A 92 -26.28 16.55 -5.36
N ASP A 93 -26.99 17.68 -5.36
CA ASP A 93 -26.79 18.75 -6.34
C ASP A 93 -25.35 19.29 -6.32
N PRO A 94 -24.57 19.17 -7.41
CA PRO A 94 -23.19 19.68 -7.50
C PRO A 94 -23.03 21.17 -7.16
N ARG A 95 -24.09 21.98 -7.34
CA ARG A 95 -24.06 23.43 -7.08
C ARG A 95 -23.93 23.77 -5.60
N GLU A 96 -24.30 22.87 -4.69
CA GLU A 96 -24.16 23.09 -3.25
C GLU A 96 -22.69 23.12 -2.79
N GLN A 97 -21.83 22.35 -3.47
CA GLN A 97 -20.40 22.29 -3.17
C GLN A 97 -19.58 23.24 -4.06
N LEU A 98 -20.00 23.44 -5.31
CA LEU A 98 -19.37 24.37 -6.23
C LEU A 98 -20.40 25.35 -6.82
N PRO A 99 -20.55 26.55 -6.23
CA PRO A 99 -21.36 27.61 -6.84
C PRO A 99 -20.87 27.94 -8.26
N GLY A 100 -21.79 27.88 -9.22
CA GLY A 100 -21.47 28.04 -10.65
C GLY A 100 -20.85 26.80 -11.31
N CYS A 101 -20.97 25.62 -10.68
CA CYS A 101 -20.66 24.34 -11.34
C CYS A 101 -21.38 24.25 -12.68
N ASN A 102 -20.66 23.82 -13.72
CA ASN A 102 -21.22 23.63 -15.06
C ASN A 102 -21.15 22.15 -15.47
N SER A 103 -20.10 21.45 -15.05
CA SER A 103 -19.89 20.04 -15.37
C SER A 103 -19.37 19.25 -14.17
N VAL A 104 -19.77 17.98 -14.13
CA VAL A 104 -19.28 16.95 -13.22
C VAL A 104 -18.47 15.96 -14.04
N ILE A 105 -17.21 15.73 -13.67
CA ILE A 105 -16.38 14.68 -14.24
C ILE A 105 -16.42 13.50 -13.27
N VAL A 106 -16.75 12.33 -13.77
CA VAL A 106 -16.71 11.07 -13.03
C VAL A 106 -15.76 10.12 -13.76
N PHE A 107 -14.89 9.43 -13.02
CA PHE A 107 -14.01 8.43 -13.60
C PHE A 107 -13.88 7.25 -12.63
N GLY A 108 -13.64 6.09 -13.21
CA GLY A 108 -13.60 4.83 -12.48
C GLY A 108 -12.46 3.95 -12.93
N MET A 109 -11.88 3.24 -11.97
CA MET A 109 -10.82 2.26 -12.16
C MET A 109 -11.32 0.90 -11.71
N ASP A 110 -11.13 -0.12 -12.54
CA ASP A 110 -11.34 -1.52 -12.17
C ASP A 110 -10.10 -2.10 -11.49
N TRP A 111 -10.20 -3.33 -11.02
CA TRP A 111 -9.09 -4.12 -10.47
C TRP A 111 -9.23 -5.57 -10.96
N PRO A 112 -8.25 -6.48 -10.83
CA PRO A 112 -8.40 -7.88 -11.27
C PRO A 112 -9.38 -8.70 -10.41
N GLU A 113 -10.09 -9.68 -10.98
CA GLU A 113 -11.11 -10.51 -10.31
C GLU A 113 -10.49 -11.37 -9.19
N ASP A 114 -9.34 -11.98 -9.46
CA ASP A 114 -8.56 -12.76 -8.49
C ASP A 114 -7.87 -11.88 -7.42
N SER A 115 -8.03 -10.55 -7.50
CA SER A 115 -7.45 -9.57 -6.58
C SER A 115 -8.52 -8.68 -5.91
N GLU A 116 -9.67 -9.26 -5.56
CA GLU A 116 -10.80 -8.54 -4.98
C GLU A 116 -10.42 -7.84 -3.65
N VAL A 117 -10.82 -6.58 -3.51
CA VAL A 117 -10.40 -5.72 -2.39
C VAL A 117 -10.89 -6.25 -1.05
N SER A 118 -12.07 -6.87 -1.03
CA SER A 118 -12.66 -7.42 0.18
C SER A 118 -12.14 -8.81 0.57
N GLY A 119 -11.42 -9.48 -0.33
CA GLY A 119 -10.89 -10.83 -0.12
C GLY A 119 -10.17 -11.37 -1.36
N CYS A 120 -8.85 -11.56 -1.27
CA CYS A 120 -8.05 -12.17 -2.33
C CYS A 120 -7.19 -13.33 -1.82
N GLY A 121 -6.69 -14.15 -2.75
CA GLY A 121 -5.74 -15.21 -2.47
C GLY A 121 -6.30 -16.34 -1.59
N PRO A 122 -5.42 -17.24 -1.12
CA PRO A 122 -5.84 -18.50 -0.50
C PRO A 122 -6.52 -18.36 0.86
N LEU A 123 -6.39 -17.20 1.52
CA LEU A 123 -7.01 -16.92 2.81
C LEU A 123 -8.25 -16.02 2.71
N GLY A 124 -8.55 -15.46 1.54
CA GLY A 124 -9.67 -14.53 1.36
C GLY A 124 -9.54 -13.26 2.22
N GLU A 125 -8.31 -12.84 2.52
CA GLU A 125 -8.04 -11.62 3.29
C GLU A 125 -8.14 -10.37 2.40
N ALA A 126 -8.43 -9.21 2.99
CA ALA A 126 -8.53 -7.97 2.24
C ALA A 126 -7.24 -7.71 1.42
N CYS A 127 -7.41 -7.44 0.12
CA CYS A 127 -6.28 -7.19 -0.77
C CYS A 127 -5.77 -5.76 -0.60
N GLU A 128 -4.85 -5.55 0.35
CA GLU A 128 -4.27 -4.23 0.59
C GLU A 128 -3.51 -3.70 -0.64
N ALA A 129 -2.85 -4.57 -1.41
CA ALA A 129 -2.15 -4.16 -2.63
C ALA A 129 -3.11 -3.56 -3.67
N THR A 130 -4.21 -4.26 -3.99
CA THR A 130 -5.24 -3.72 -4.89
C THR A 130 -5.86 -2.44 -4.33
N ARG A 131 -6.19 -2.43 -3.03
CA ARG A 131 -6.80 -1.28 -2.37
C ARG A 131 -5.92 -0.04 -2.47
N TRP A 132 -4.63 -0.16 -2.18
CA TRP A 132 -3.69 0.96 -2.19
C TRP A 132 -3.39 1.41 -3.61
N GLY A 133 -3.09 0.48 -4.53
CA GLY A 133 -2.81 0.81 -5.93
C GLY A 133 -3.97 1.54 -6.61
N THR A 134 -5.18 0.98 -6.50
CA THR A 134 -6.40 1.57 -7.08
C THR A 134 -6.74 2.92 -6.44
N GLY A 135 -6.69 2.99 -5.10
CA GLY A 135 -7.04 4.21 -4.36
C GLY A 135 -6.09 5.37 -4.66
N LEU A 136 -4.78 5.11 -4.68
CA LEU A 136 -3.76 6.13 -4.96
C LEU A 136 -3.86 6.71 -6.36
N GLN A 137 -4.03 5.87 -7.38
CA GLN A 137 -4.17 6.35 -8.75
C GLN A 137 -5.38 7.24 -8.91
N LEU A 138 -6.52 6.84 -8.32
CA LEU A 138 -7.73 7.64 -8.31
C LEU A 138 -7.51 8.98 -7.61
N ASP A 139 -6.86 9.00 -6.44
CA ASP A 139 -6.54 10.22 -5.70
C ASP A 139 -5.61 11.15 -6.51
N HIS A 140 -4.56 10.59 -7.13
CA HIS A 140 -3.63 11.35 -7.97
C HIS A 140 -4.32 11.95 -9.18
N LEU A 141 -5.15 11.18 -9.91
CA LEU A 141 -5.89 11.69 -11.04
C LEU A 141 -6.90 12.77 -10.63
N GLU A 142 -7.56 12.63 -9.48
CA GLU A 142 -8.51 13.62 -8.97
C GLU A 142 -7.85 15.00 -8.78
N LEU A 143 -6.64 15.02 -8.21
CA LEU A 143 -5.84 16.23 -8.05
C LEU A 143 -5.31 16.76 -9.39
N ASP A 144 -4.78 15.88 -10.25
CA ASP A 144 -4.25 16.26 -11.56
C ASP A 144 -5.33 16.84 -12.47
N MET A 145 -6.51 16.24 -12.49
CA MET A 145 -7.68 16.70 -13.22
C MET A 145 -8.09 18.11 -12.77
N THR A 146 -8.15 18.31 -11.45
CA THR A 146 -8.48 19.62 -10.85
C THR A 146 -7.45 20.68 -11.27
N ARG A 147 -6.15 20.35 -11.17
CA ARG A 147 -5.05 21.23 -11.57
C ARG A 147 -5.08 21.57 -13.06
N GLU A 148 -5.41 20.61 -13.92
CA GLU A 148 -5.50 20.83 -15.37
C GLU A 148 -6.64 21.77 -15.75
N LEU A 149 -7.78 21.65 -15.07
CA LEU A 149 -8.91 22.56 -15.25
C LEU A 149 -8.60 23.97 -14.73
N GLU A 150 -7.93 24.06 -13.57
CA GLU A 150 -7.50 25.35 -13.01
C GLU A 150 -6.48 26.07 -13.89
N ARG A 151 -5.57 25.35 -14.55
CA ARG A 151 -4.65 25.92 -15.57
C ARG A 151 -5.38 26.54 -16.76
N CYS A 152 -6.61 26.11 -17.02
CA CYS A 152 -7.50 26.68 -18.03
C CYS A 152 -8.39 27.81 -17.47
N ASP A 153 -8.08 28.32 -16.28
CA ASP A 153 -8.85 29.33 -15.54
C ASP A 153 -10.29 28.88 -15.20
N TYR A 154 -10.49 27.59 -14.97
CA TYR A 154 -11.75 27.04 -14.48
C TYR A 154 -11.62 26.60 -13.02
N TYR A 155 -12.35 27.27 -12.13
CA TYR A 155 -12.41 26.87 -10.73
C TYR A 155 -13.03 25.48 -10.62
N SER A 156 -12.35 24.58 -9.91
CA SER A 156 -12.68 23.17 -9.85
C SER A 156 -12.47 22.63 -8.43
N VAL A 157 -13.21 21.59 -8.06
CA VAL A 157 -13.23 21.03 -6.70
C VAL A 157 -13.15 19.52 -6.76
N CYS A 158 -12.20 18.95 -6.02
CA CYS A 158 -12.05 17.52 -5.73
C CYS A 158 -12.52 17.20 -4.29
N CYS A 159 -12.41 15.93 -3.88
CA CYS A 159 -12.80 15.42 -2.56
C CYS A 159 -14.27 15.74 -2.24
N THR A 160 -15.13 15.59 -3.26
CA THR A 160 -16.53 16.00 -3.22
C THR A 160 -17.37 14.97 -2.48
N THR A 161 -18.52 15.39 -1.94
CA THR A 161 -19.51 14.46 -1.36
C THR A 161 -20.54 13.95 -2.39
N ILE A 162 -20.29 14.18 -3.69
CA ILE A 162 -21.17 13.71 -4.76
C ILE A 162 -21.07 12.19 -4.87
N GLN A 163 -22.22 11.52 -4.89
CA GLN A 163 -22.27 10.07 -5.09
C GLN A 163 -21.85 9.73 -6.53
N ALA A 164 -20.65 9.15 -6.67
CA ALA A 164 -20.06 8.92 -7.97
C ALA A 164 -20.90 8.01 -8.88
N GLN A 165 -21.60 7.02 -8.32
CA GLN A 165 -22.46 6.13 -9.08
C GLN A 165 -23.66 6.86 -9.74
N ASP A 166 -24.18 7.93 -9.11
CA ASP A 166 -25.24 8.75 -9.72
C ASP A 166 -24.70 9.55 -10.93
N ALA A 167 -23.52 10.15 -10.78
CA ALA A 167 -22.84 10.81 -11.89
C ALA A 167 -22.51 9.81 -13.02
N ALA A 168 -22.07 8.60 -12.69
CA ALA A 168 -21.77 7.54 -13.65
C ALA A 168 -23.03 7.05 -14.39
N GLU A 169 -24.17 6.89 -13.71
CA GLU A 169 -25.47 6.60 -14.35
C GLU A 169 -25.86 7.72 -15.32
N LYS A 170 -25.74 8.99 -14.90
CA LYS A 170 -26.03 10.16 -15.75
C LYS A 170 -25.08 10.30 -16.94
N ALA A 171 -23.85 9.79 -16.83
CA ALA A 171 -22.88 9.67 -17.92
C ALA A 171 -23.18 8.48 -18.85
N GLY A 172 -24.07 7.56 -18.46
CA GLY A 172 -24.37 6.33 -19.20
C GLY A 172 -23.33 5.21 -19.01
N LEU A 173 -22.49 5.31 -17.97
CA LEU A 173 -21.47 4.31 -17.62
C LEU A 173 -22.02 3.16 -16.77
N LEU A 174 -23.12 3.41 -16.06
CA LEU A 174 -23.82 2.41 -15.25
C LEU A 174 -25.25 2.22 -15.73
N LYS A 175 -25.75 0.99 -15.60
CA LYS A 175 -27.15 0.63 -15.84
C LYS A 175 -27.82 0.28 -14.52
N ARG A 176 -29.13 0.56 -14.45
CA ARG A 176 -29.96 0.22 -13.30
C ARG A 176 -30.80 -1.02 -13.59
N ALA A 177 -30.65 -2.06 -12.77
CA ALA A 177 -31.52 -3.23 -12.78
C ALA A 177 -31.87 -3.60 -11.33
N ASN A 178 -33.15 -3.90 -11.07
CA ASN A 178 -33.64 -4.27 -9.73
C ASN A 178 -33.27 -3.30 -8.59
N GLY A 179 -33.05 -2.03 -8.90
CA GLY A 179 -32.67 -0.99 -7.92
C GLY A 179 -31.15 -0.81 -7.75
N GLU A 180 -30.33 -1.71 -8.29
CA GLU A 180 -28.87 -1.68 -8.19
C GLU A 180 -28.23 -1.11 -9.46
N LEU A 181 -27.11 -0.42 -9.30
CA LEU A 181 -26.29 0.11 -10.38
C LEU A 181 -25.11 -0.82 -10.65
N PHE A 182 -24.88 -1.15 -11.92
CA PHE A 182 -23.78 -2.02 -12.34
C PHE A 182 -23.23 -1.60 -13.71
N SER A 183 -21.96 -1.93 -13.95
CA SER A 183 -21.32 -1.86 -15.27
C SER A 183 -21.53 -3.18 -16.03
N GLU A 184 -21.77 -3.12 -17.33
CA GLU A 184 -21.91 -4.33 -18.15
C GLU A 184 -20.62 -5.13 -18.25
N ARG A 185 -19.47 -4.45 -18.30
CA ARG A 185 -18.15 -5.10 -18.41
C ARG A 185 -17.59 -5.44 -17.04
N TYR A 186 -17.64 -4.49 -16.10
CA TYR A 186 -16.92 -4.60 -14.82
C TYR A 186 -17.81 -5.00 -13.63
N GLY A 187 -19.12 -5.15 -13.84
CA GLY A 187 -20.06 -5.43 -12.74
C GLY A 187 -20.00 -4.35 -11.66
N HIS A 188 -19.60 -4.72 -10.44
CA HIS A 188 -19.42 -3.82 -9.30
C HIS A 188 -17.95 -3.47 -9.01
N ARG A 189 -17.01 -3.98 -9.82
CA ARG A 189 -15.56 -3.83 -9.66
C ARG A 189 -15.07 -2.51 -10.25
N LEU A 190 -15.63 -1.40 -9.78
CA LEU A 190 -15.20 -0.05 -10.14
C LEU A 190 -15.11 0.83 -8.89
N ALA A 191 -13.93 1.37 -8.65
CA ALA A 191 -13.69 2.41 -7.66
C ALA A 191 -13.79 3.76 -8.37
N TRP A 192 -14.34 4.76 -7.70
CA TRP A 192 -14.78 5.99 -8.36
C TRP A 192 -14.28 7.25 -7.67
N LYS A 193 -14.09 8.31 -8.48
CA LYS A 193 -13.91 9.69 -8.01
C LYS A 193 -14.69 10.68 -8.87
N VAL A 194 -14.90 11.87 -8.30
CA VAL A 194 -15.69 12.94 -8.93
C VAL A 194 -15.00 14.28 -8.77
N VAL A 195 -14.86 15.01 -9.87
CA VAL A 195 -14.38 16.39 -9.90
C VAL A 195 -15.50 17.31 -10.39
N LEU A 196 -15.76 18.39 -9.66
CA LEU A 196 -16.70 19.43 -10.06
C LEU A 196 -15.94 20.56 -10.73
N THR A 197 -16.50 21.14 -11.78
CA THR A 197 -15.84 22.24 -12.48
C THR A 197 -16.82 23.25 -13.06
N GLN A 198 -16.36 24.50 -13.12
CA GLN A 198 -17.02 25.54 -13.89
C GLN A 198 -16.87 25.32 -15.40
N ALA A 199 -15.89 24.51 -15.86
CA ALA A 199 -15.68 24.27 -17.28
C ALA A 199 -16.95 23.73 -17.98
N PRO A 200 -17.38 24.31 -19.10
CA PRO A 200 -18.53 23.81 -19.85
C PRO A 200 -18.08 22.62 -20.71
N LEU A 201 -18.04 21.41 -20.15
CA LEU A 201 -17.59 20.22 -20.85
C LEU A 201 -18.72 19.60 -21.69
N ALA A 202 -18.35 18.95 -22.79
CA ALA A 202 -19.31 18.22 -23.61
C ALA A 202 -19.74 16.93 -22.90
N ALA A 203 -21.05 16.67 -22.88
CA ALA A 203 -21.59 15.44 -22.29
C ALA A 203 -20.96 14.20 -22.93
N SER A 204 -20.42 13.30 -22.13
CA SER A 204 -19.81 12.06 -22.59
C SER A 204 -19.78 10.98 -21.51
N GLY A 205 -19.71 9.73 -21.95
CA GLY A 205 -19.39 8.55 -21.14
C GLY A 205 -18.66 7.57 -22.03
N ARG A 206 -17.48 7.11 -21.59
CA ARG A 206 -16.59 6.26 -22.37
C ARG A 206 -16.07 5.12 -21.51
N ASP A 207 -16.13 3.93 -22.09
CA ASP A 207 -15.25 2.83 -21.72
C ASP A 207 -13.92 3.05 -22.45
N LEU A 208 -12.83 3.08 -21.70
CA LEU A 208 -11.48 3.38 -22.19
C LEU A 208 -10.68 2.11 -22.49
N VAL A 209 -11.13 0.95 -22.01
CA VAL A 209 -10.47 -0.34 -22.26
C VAL A 209 -10.93 -0.89 -23.61
N LEU A 210 -9.98 -1.37 -24.40
CA LEU A 210 -10.23 -1.98 -25.70
C LEU A 210 -10.02 -3.49 -25.59
N ASP A 211 -10.96 -4.27 -26.13
CA ASP A 211 -10.78 -5.73 -26.17
C ASP A 211 -9.64 -6.09 -27.12
N GLY A 212 -8.62 -6.80 -26.59
CA GLY A 212 -7.47 -7.28 -27.34
C GLY A 212 -7.54 -8.77 -27.65
N ALA A 213 -6.61 -9.26 -28.47
CA ALA A 213 -6.37 -10.69 -28.57
C ALA A 213 -5.56 -11.17 -27.36
N GLN A 214 -5.91 -12.33 -26.81
CA GLN A 214 -5.17 -12.93 -25.71
C GLN A 214 -3.75 -13.30 -26.13
N THR A 215 -2.79 -12.48 -25.71
CA THR A 215 -1.35 -12.61 -26.01
C THR A 215 -0.57 -12.28 -24.75
N ALA A 216 0.23 -13.21 -24.26
CA ALA A 216 1.06 -12.99 -23.08
C ALA A 216 2.05 -11.85 -23.35
N PRO A 217 2.19 -10.89 -22.42
CA PRO A 217 3.12 -9.79 -22.60
C PRO A 217 4.58 -10.28 -22.54
N THR A 218 5.49 -9.59 -23.22
CA THR A 218 6.92 -9.73 -22.94
C THR A 218 7.32 -8.92 -21.71
N VAL A 219 8.51 -9.17 -21.15
CA VAL A 219 9.04 -8.38 -20.03
C VAL A 219 9.17 -6.90 -20.41
N GLU A 220 9.58 -6.59 -21.64
CA GLU A 220 9.68 -5.20 -22.13
C GLU A 220 8.32 -4.51 -22.24
N GLU A 221 7.24 -5.25 -22.54
CA GLU A 221 5.88 -4.71 -22.50
C GLU A 221 5.45 -4.42 -21.06
N LEU A 222 5.82 -5.26 -20.10
CA LEU A 222 5.55 -5.03 -18.68
C LEU A 222 6.33 -3.82 -18.15
N GLU A 223 7.60 -3.69 -18.51
CA GLU A 223 8.43 -2.52 -18.21
C GLU A 223 7.81 -1.22 -18.74
N ALA A 224 7.20 -1.25 -19.93
CA ALA A 224 6.54 -0.07 -20.50
C ALA A 224 5.27 0.35 -19.75
N ILE A 225 4.67 -0.54 -18.94
CA ILE A 225 3.52 -0.22 -18.07
C ILE A 225 4.01 0.46 -16.79
N VAL A 226 5.18 0.09 -16.29
CA VAL A 226 5.83 0.73 -15.16
C VAL A 226 6.23 2.15 -15.56
N SER A 227 5.73 3.14 -14.84
CA SER A 227 6.04 4.55 -15.15
C SER A 227 7.49 4.91 -14.82
N GLU A 228 8.01 6.04 -15.31
CA GLU A 228 9.39 6.51 -15.01
C GLU A 228 9.66 6.63 -13.50
N ASP A 229 8.62 6.92 -12.71
CA ASP A 229 8.68 7.04 -11.25
C ASP A 229 8.19 5.76 -10.51
N GLY A 230 8.07 4.63 -11.23
CA GLY A 230 7.55 3.36 -10.74
C GLY A 230 8.61 2.43 -10.12
N ALA A 231 8.37 1.12 -10.17
CA ALA A 231 9.29 0.09 -9.66
C ALA A 231 10.71 0.23 -10.23
N ASP A 232 11.72 0.09 -9.36
CA ASP A 232 13.14 0.13 -9.73
C ASP A 232 13.61 -1.20 -10.35
N LEU A 233 12.93 -2.30 -10.01
CA LEU A 233 13.26 -3.66 -10.44
C LEU A 233 11.99 -4.36 -10.93
N ILE A 234 12.13 -5.13 -12.02
CA ILE A 234 11.09 -6.02 -12.53
C ILE A 234 11.74 -7.31 -13.04
N GLY A 235 11.11 -8.43 -12.73
CA GLY A 235 11.54 -9.74 -13.21
C GLY A 235 10.39 -10.74 -13.19
N VAL A 236 10.58 -11.87 -13.85
CA VAL A 236 9.58 -12.93 -13.95
C VAL A 236 10.17 -14.24 -13.45
N ALA A 237 9.51 -14.87 -12.50
CA ALA A 237 9.79 -16.23 -12.07
C ALA A 237 8.81 -17.22 -12.72
N SER A 238 9.29 -18.44 -12.97
CA SER A 238 8.43 -19.57 -13.29
C SER A 238 7.56 -19.94 -12.08
N ALA A 239 6.27 -20.18 -12.31
CA ALA A 239 5.38 -20.67 -11.25
C ALA A 239 5.80 -22.07 -10.76
N ASP A 240 6.35 -22.90 -11.65
CA ASP A 240 6.81 -24.25 -11.29
C ASP A 240 8.04 -24.20 -10.37
N ASP A 241 9.00 -23.32 -10.65
CA ASP A 241 10.20 -23.15 -9.82
C ASP A 241 9.82 -22.64 -8.41
N LEU A 242 8.89 -21.68 -8.34
CA LEU A 242 8.36 -21.22 -7.05
C LEU A 242 7.53 -22.27 -6.32
N ALA A 243 6.81 -23.14 -7.04
CA ALA A 243 6.11 -24.27 -6.43
C ALA A 243 7.09 -25.29 -5.85
N GLU A 244 8.24 -25.52 -6.49
CA GLU A 244 9.33 -26.34 -5.94
C GLU A 244 9.91 -25.72 -4.66
N VAL A 245 10.22 -24.42 -4.68
CA VAL A 245 10.70 -23.69 -3.49
C VAL A 245 9.67 -23.80 -2.36
N ALA A 246 8.39 -23.58 -2.62
CA ALA A 246 7.32 -23.76 -1.63
C ALA A 246 7.28 -25.19 -1.07
N GLY A 247 7.51 -26.21 -1.91
CA GLY A 247 7.64 -27.61 -1.49
C GLY A 247 8.78 -27.86 -0.51
N GLN A 248 9.93 -27.21 -0.72
CA GLN A 248 11.10 -27.31 0.15
C GLN A 248 10.88 -26.55 1.47
N LEU A 249 10.26 -25.37 1.43
CA LEU A 249 9.97 -24.56 2.62
C LEU A 249 9.08 -25.29 3.64
N ARG A 250 8.14 -26.13 3.19
CA ARG A 250 7.28 -26.94 4.07
C ARG A 250 8.04 -27.89 5.01
N GLN A 251 9.32 -28.14 4.75
CA GLN A 251 10.16 -28.98 5.61
C GLN A 251 10.67 -28.24 6.84
N PHE A 252 10.71 -26.90 6.80
CA PHE A 252 11.36 -26.07 7.80
C PHE A 252 10.40 -25.07 8.46
N ILE A 253 9.41 -24.57 7.70
CA ILE A 253 8.47 -23.58 8.19
C ILE A 253 7.43 -24.23 9.11
N ASP A 254 7.34 -23.70 10.33
CA ASP A 254 6.27 -24.01 11.26
C ASP A 254 4.94 -23.37 10.78
N GLU A 255 4.10 -24.18 10.12
CA GLU A 255 2.80 -23.71 9.63
C GLU A 255 1.79 -23.44 10.76
N ASP A 256 1.98 -24.00 11.97
CA ASP A 256 1.12 -23.68 13.11
C ASP A 256 1.43 -22.27 13.63
N ALA A 257 2.71 -21.88 13.63
CA ALA A 257 3.12 -20.50 13.92
C ALA A 257 2.53 -19.48 12.92
N LEU A 258 2.43 -19.82 11.62
CA LEU A 258 1.84 -18.94 10.60
C LEU A 258 0.35 -18.61 10.85
N LYS A 259 -0.37 -19.48 11.56
CA LYS A 259 -1.79 -19.30 11.88
C LYS A 259 -1.99 -18.34 13.05
N ILE A 260 -1.01 -18.17 13.94
CA ILE A 260 -1.17 -17.35 15.13
C ILE A 260 -1.24 -15.87 14.74
N ASN A 261 -2.34 -15.22 15.15
CA ASN A 261 -2.52 -13.80 14.90
C ASN A 261 -3.35 -13.14 16.01
N VAL A 262 -2.91 -11.96 16.44
CA VAL A 262 -3.60 -11.12 17.43
C VAL A 262 -3.78 -9.72 16.85
N LEU A 263 -5.00 -9.21 16.85
CA LEU A 263 -5.29 -7.85 16.44
C LEU A 263 -5.24 -6.93 17.66
N THR A 264 -4.58 -5.78 17.51
CA THR A 264 -4.65 -4.70 18.50
C THR A 264 -5.92 -3.87 18.23
N LYS A 265 -6.81 -3.81 19.21
CA LYS A 265 -8.06 -3.04 19.22
C LYS A 265 -8.02 -1.97 20.31
N GLY A 266 -9.15 -1.28 20.46
CA GLY A 266 -9.32 -0.19 21.42
C GLY A 266 -9.10 1.20 20.80
N PRO A 267 -9.25 2.26 21.60
CA PRO A 267 -9.08 3.63 21.14
C PRO A 267 -7.61 3.94 20.82
N ILE A 268 -7.36 4.92 19.93
CA ILE A 268 -6.01 5.39 19.60
C ILE A 268 -5.21 5.87 20.85
N HIS A 269 -5.91 6.40 21.88
CA HIS A 269 -5.33 6.66 23.20
C HIS A 269 -6.21 6.01 24.26
N GLY A 270 -5.62 5.31 25.21
CA GLY A 270 -6.26 4.43 26.20
C GLY A 270 -5.64 3.04 26.15
N ALA A 271 -5.98 2.18 27.11
CA ALA A 271 -5.48 0.80 27.13
C ALA A 271 -5.81 0.07 25.81
N PRO A 272 -4.85 -0.66 25.22
CA PRO A 272 -5.13 -1.54 24.09
C PRO A 272 -5.98 -2.73 24.54
N GLU A 273 -6.78 -3.25 23.63
CA GLU A 273 -7.50 -4.51 23.79
C GLU A 273 -6.94 -5.51 22.76
N ALA A 274 -6.72 -6.76 23.16
CA ALA A 274 -6.26 -7.79 22.24
C ALA A 274 -7.43 -8.65 21.74
N GLU A 275 -7.45 -8.94 20.44
CA GLU A 275 -8.38 -9.90 19.83
C GLU A 275 -7.59 -11.01 19.15
N ILE A 276 -7.69 -12.24 19.66
CA ILE A 276 -7.11 -13.41 18.99
C ILE A 276 -7.93 -13.68 17.72
N ALA A 277 -7.28 -13.57 16.58
CA ALA A 277 -7.88 -13.70 15.25
C ALA A 277 -6.98 -14.52 14.35
N ASN A 278 -6.76 -15.78 14.73
CA ASN A 278 -5.89 -16.71 14.01
C ASN A 278 -6.30 -16.83 12.53
N ARG A 279 -5.28 -16.97 11.67
CA ARG A 279 -5.40 -17.12 10.22
C ARG A 279 -5.59 -18.58 9.87
N GLU A 280 -6.81 -19.08 10.06
CA GLU A 280 -7.15 -20.47 9.72
C GLU A 280 -6.82 -20.77 8.25
N GLY A 281 -6.09 -21.86 8.02
CA GLY A 281 -5.62 -22.24 6.69
C GLY A 281 -4.29 -21.60 6.26
N ALA A 282 -3.68 -20.73 7.07
CA ALA A 282 -2.32 -20.24 6.82
C ALA A 282 -1.33 -21.41 6.84
N ARG A 283 -0.48 -21.43 5.81
CA ARG A 283 0.51 -22.47 5.51
C ARG A 283 1.46 -21.93 4.45
N VAL A 284 2.45 -22.73 4.05
CA VAL A 284 3.24 -22.39 2.86
C VAL A 284 2.37 -22.54 1.62
N PHE A 285 2.15 -21.42 0.94
CA PHE A 285 1.41 -21.33 -0.32
C PHE A 285 2.33 -21.50 -1.53
N SER A 286 1.72 -21.85 -2.65
CA SER A 286 2.32 -21.95 -3.98
C SER A 286 1.58 -21.03 -4.96
N PRO A 287 2.14 -20.70 -6.13
CA PRO A 287 1.46 -19.84 -7.11
C PRO A 287 0.03 -20.31 -7.48
N ASP A 288 -0.18 -21.63 -7.57
CA ASP A 288 -1.49 -22.23 -7.90
C ASP A 288 -2.58 -21.96 -6.83
N ASP A 289 -2.16 -21.68 -5.59
CA ASP A 289 -3.09 -21.29 -4.51
C ASP A 289 -3.67 -19.88 -4.71
N TRP A 290 -3.03 -19.04 -5.54
CA TRP A 290 -3.46 -17.69 -5.85
C TRP A 290 -4.23 -17.61 -7.17
N VAL A 291 -3.72 -18.28 -8.21
CA VAL A 291 -4.37 -18.41 -9.51
C VAL A 291 -4.26 -19.86 -9.96
N GLU A 292 -5.39 -20.56 -10.05
CA GLU A 292 -5.41 -21.94 -10.56
C GLU A 292 -4.86 -21.97 -11.99
N GLY A 293 -3.84 -22.80 -12.22
CA GLY A 293 -3.12 -22.89 -13.48
C GLY A 293 -2.06 -21.80 -13.67
N ALA A 294 -1.58 -21.18 -12.59
CA ALA A 294 -0.51 -20.18 -12.63
C ALA A 294 0.71 -20.71 -13.40
N LYS A 295 1.28 -19.85 -14.26
CA LYS A 295 2.46 -20.15 -15.08
C LYS A 295 3.64 -19.23 -14.79
N SER A 296 3.35 -17.99 -14.42
CA SER A 296 4.37 -16.98 -14.18
C SER A 296 4.04 -16.15 -12.94
N VAL A 297 5.09 -15.70 -12.26
CA VAL A 297 5.01 -14.71 -11.18
C VAL A 297 5.87 -13.52 -11.57
N ILE A 298 5.22 -12.39 -11.86
CA ILE A 298 5.90 -11.11 -12.13
C ILE A 298 6.23 -10.49 -10.78
N VAL A 299 7.48 -10.10 -10.57
CA VAL A 299 7.99 -9.55 -9.32
C VAL A 299 8.47 -8.13 -9.56
N LEU A 300 7.94 -7.19 -8.79
CA LEU A 300 8.35 -5.79 -8.81
C LEU A 300 9.08 -5.47 -7.51
N GLY A 301 10.19 -4.75 -7.60
CA GLY A 301 10.94 -4.21 -6.47
C GLY A 301 11.04 -2.69 -6.52
N MET A 302 10.87 -2.02 -5.39
CA MET A 302 11.08 -0.57 -5.27
C MET A 302 11.96 -0.28 -4.05
N ALA A 303 12.95 0.59 -4.27
CA ALA A 303 13.99 0.92 -3.31
C ALA A 303 13.53 2.01 -2.33
N ILE A 304 13.71 1.75 -1.04
CA ILE A 304 13.49 2.72 0.03
C ILE A 304 14.71 3.64 0.14
N PRO A 305 14.59 4.97 0.00
CA PRO A 305 15.74 5.89 -0.05
C PRO A 305 16.80 5.68 1.05
N ALA A 306 18.06 5.42 0.69
CA ALA A 306 19.13 5.01 1.61
C ALA A 306 19.28 5.90 2.86
N LYS A 307 19.11 7.21 2.68
CA LYS A 307 19.29 8.21 3.75
C LYS A 307 18.28 8.07 4.89
N THR A 308 17.12 7.47 4.66
CA THR A 308 16.15 7.23 5.72
C THR A 308 16.62 6.14 6.67
N LEU A 309 17.46 5.20 6.20
CA LEU A 309 18.01 4.11 7.00
C LEU A 309 19.41 4.41 7.58
N ASP A 310 20.25 5.19 6.89
CA ASP A 310 21.65 5.46 7.26
C ASP A 310 21.86 5.84 8.72
N ARG A 311 20.92 6.60 9.31
CA ARG A 311 20.98 7.08 10.71
C ARG A 311 19.72 6.71 11.51
N ALA A 312 18.89 5.82 11.00
CA ALA A 312 17.70 5.38 11.72
C ALA A 312 18.12 4.72 13.05
N GLY A 313 17.57 5.22 14.16
CA GLY A 313 17.92 4.76 15.52
C GLY A 313 19.29 5.22 16.02
N GLU A 314 19.95 6.17 15.32
CA GLU A 314 21.28 6.67 15.67
C GLU A 314 21.30 8.19 15.90
N SER A 315 22.22 8.62 16.76
CA SER A 315 22.36 10.03 17.15
C SER A 315 22.79 10.91 15.96
N PRO A 316 22.42 12.22 15.94
CA PRO A 316 21.81 13.00 17.02
C PRO A 316 20.27 13.04 17.00
N ALA A 317 19.63 12.49 15.96
CA ALA A 317 18.18 12.52 15.86
C ALA A 317 17.54 11.29 16.52
N ASP A 318 18.25 10.16 16.51
CA ASP A 318 17.78 8.83 16.91
C ASP A 318 16.45 8.43 16.25
N ALA A 319 15.98 9.16 15.23
CA ALA A 319 14.63 9.04 14.70
C ALA A 319 14.52 7.90 13.68
N ILE A 320 13.45 7.12 13.79
CA ILE A 320 13.12 6.05 12.84
C ILE A 320 11.88 6.34 12.00
N GLY A 321 11.08 7.35 12.39
CA GLY A 321 9.89 7.76 11.66
C GLY A 321 10.11 7.99 10.16
N PRO A 322 11.21 8.62 9.71
CA PRO A 322 11.50 8.74 8.28
C PRO A 322 11.68 7.41 7.53
N TRP A 323 12.32 6.42 8.16
CA TRP A 323 12.45 5.06 7.60
C TRP A 323 11.09 4.39 7.47
N SER A 324 10.33 4.38 8.57
CA SER A 324 9.00 3.77 8.63
C SER A 324 8.02 4.42 7.64
N PHE A 325 8.05 5.75 7.51
CA PHE A 325 7.24 6.48 6.53
C PHE A 325 7.65 6.15 5.09
N ALA A 326 8.95 6.10 4.79
CA ALA A 326 9.42 5.77 3.45
C ALA A 326 9.05 4.33 3.06
N ASN A 327 9.12 3.39 4.00
CA ASN A 327 8.70 2.00 3.81
C ASN A 327 7.20 1.89 3.47
N TYR A 328 6.36 2.57 4.27
CA TYR A 328 4.92 2.72 4.01
C TYR A 328 4.65 3.28 2.61
N GLN A 329 5.36 4.35 2.23
CA GLN A 329 5.07 5.05 0.98
C GLN A 329 5.53 4.25 -0.24
N VAL A 330 6.73 3.64 -0.17
CA VAL A 330 7.24 2.75 -1.23
C VAL A 330 6.34 1.54 -1.43
N THR A 331 5.86 0.92 -0.34
CA THR A 331 4.91 -0.21 -0.41
C THR A 331 3.62 0.18 -1.13
N ARG A 332 3.16 1.43 -0.95
CA ARG A 332 1.97 1.97 -1.61
C ARG A 332 2.19 2.27 -3.08
N ASP A 333 3.31 2.90 -3.40
CA ASP A 333 3.63 3.33 -4.75
C ASP A 333 3.85 2.12 -5.66
N ILE A 334 4.56 1.08 -5.20
CA ILE A 334 4.78 -0.12 -6.02
C ILE A 334 3.47 -0.91 -6.31
N CYS A 335 2.43 -0.76 -5.48
CA CYS A 335 1.12 -1.36 -5.76
C CYS A 335 0.43 -0.75 -6.98
N ILE A 336 0.75 0.50 -7.33
CA ILE A 336 0.23 1.18 -8.51
C ILE A 336 0.62 0.39 -9.77
N ASP A 337 1.90 0.03 -9.87
CA ASP A 337 2.44 -0.70 -11.01
C ASP A 337 1.92 -2.15 -11.04
N ALA A 338 1.88 -2.82 -9.90
CA ALA A 338 1.36 -4.19 -9.80
C ALA A 338 -0.10 -4.30 -10.24
N VAL A 339 -0.95 -3.37 -9.81
CA VAL A 339 -2.37 -3.34 -10.19
C VAL A 339 -2.53 -3.01 -11.68
N ASN A 340 -1.71 -2.10 -12.23
CA ASN A 340 -1.74 -1.81 -13.66
C ASN A 340 -1.37 -3.04 -14.50
N ILE A 341 -0.30 -3.75 -14.14
CA ILE A 341 0.11 -4.98 -14.81
C ILE A 341 -0.98 -6.04 -14.71
N ALA A 342 -1.53 -6.26 -13.50
CA ALA A 342 -2.56 -7.26 -13.30
C ALA A 342 -3.86 -6.96 -14.07
N ARG A 343 -4.23 -5.68 -14.19
CA ARG A 343 -5.39 -5.25 -15.00
C ARG A 343 -5.13 -5.41 -16.48
N GLU A 344 -3.94 -5.07 -16.97
CA GLU A 344 -3.58 -5.28 -18.37
C GLU A 344 -3.63 -6.78 -18.73
N LEU A 345 -3.16 -7.65 -17.85
CA LEU A 345 -3.30 -9.11 -18.02
C LEU A 345 -4.77 -9.53 -18.12
N GLU A 346 -5.63 -9.03 -17.23
CA GLU A 346 -7.07 -9.31 -17.26
C GLU A 346 -7.75 -8.78 -18.54
N HIS A 347 -7.37 -7.58 -19.00
CA HIS A 347 -7.89 -7.00 -20.23
C HIS A 347 -7.45 -7.79 -21.48
N ARG A 348 -6.33 -8.52 -21.39
CA ARG A 348 -5.90 -9.51 -22.39
C ARG A 348 -6.54 -10.89 -22.20
N GLY A 349 -7.35 -11.09 -21.17
CA GLY A 349 -8.08 -12.35 -20.91
C GLY A 349 -7.30 -13.38 -20.09
N TYR A 350 -6.26 -12.95 -19.36
CA TYR A 350 -5.54 -13.77 -18.38
C TYR A 350 -6.07 -13.53 -16.96
N ARG A 351 -5.82 -14.48 -16.08
CA ARG A 351 -6.08 -14.33 -14.64
C ARG A 351 -4.88 -13.69 -13.96
N ALA A 352 -5.13 -12.86 -12.95
CA ALA A 352 -4.05 -12.18 -12.23
C ALA A 352 -4.41 -11.89 -10.76
N ALA A 353 -3.55 -12.36 -9.85
CA ALA A 353 -3.64 -12.09 -8.42
C ALA A 353 -2.44 -11.24 -7.95
N VAL A 354 -2.68 -10.19 -7.15
CA VAL A 354 -1.63 -9.33 -6.59
C VAL A 354 -1.39 -9.68 -5.11
N THR A 355 -0.12 -9.84 -4.72
CA THR A 355 0.29 -10.10 -3.33
C THR A 355 1.68 -9.56 -3.01
N PHE A 356 1.97 -9.25 -1.74
CA PHE A 356 3.32 -8.92 -1.29
C PHE A 356 4.20 -10.16 -1.04
N ASP A 357 3.59 -11.34 -0.98
CA ASP A 357 4.25 -12.60 -0.65
C ASP A 357 3.39 -13.76 -1.16
N VAL A 358 3.90 -14.49 -2.16
CA VAL A 358 3.22 -15.62 -2.79
C VAL A 358 3.30 -16.84 -1.88
N THR A 359 4.42 -17.04 -1.19
CA THR A 359 4.62 -18.17 -0.27
C THR A 359 3.88 -18.02 1.06
N GLY A 360 3.59 -16.79 1.48
CA GLY A 360 2.88 -16.46 2.72
C GLY A 360 3.68 -16.65 4.01
N VAL A 361 5.01 -16.75 3.90
CA VAL A 361 5.93 -17.00 5.03
C VAL A 361 6.60 -15.72 5.55
N GLY A 362 6.49 -14.61 4.82
CA GLY A 362 6.78 -13.27 5.30
C GLY A 362 5.77 -12.81 6.35
N GLY A 363 6.17 -11.83 7.14
CA GLY A 363 5.32 -11.24 8.19
C GLY A 363 4.97 -9.79 7.88
N LYS A 364 4.56 -9.08 8.93
CA LYS A 364 4.30 -7.64 8.86
C LYS A 364 5.10 -6.90 9.91
N THR A 365 5.18 -5.58 9.77
CA THR A 365 5.72 -4.66 10.77
C THR A 365 4.67 -3.65 11.19
N GLU A 366 4.56 -3.37 12.49
CA GLU A 366 3.72 -2.29 13.02
C GLU A 366 4.18 -0.94 12.44
N ASN A 367 3.21 -0.11 12.05
CA ASN A 367 3.47 1.22 11.52
C ASN A 367 2.27 2.15 11.77
N PRO A 368 2.49 3.46 12.02
CA PRO A 368 1.43 4.38 12.46
C PRO A 368 0.28 4.56 11.46
N ARG A 369 0.48 4.16 10.20
CA ARG A 369 -0.53 4.29 9.14
C ARG A 369 -1.27 2.97 8.92
N PHE A 370 -0.53 1.88 8.76
CA PHE A 370 -1.01 0.51 8.61
C PHE A 370 0.17 -0.45 8.67
N ASP A 371 -0.10 -1.73 8.93
CA ASP A 371 0.91 -2.78 8.87
C ASP A 371 1.56 -2.89 7.48
N THR A 372 2.87 -2.78 7.41
CA THR A 372 3.64 -2.94 6.16
C THR A 372 4.25 -4.34 6.05
N PRO A 373 4.51 -4.87 4.85
CA PRO A 373 5.30 -6.09 4.66
C PRO A 373 6.67 -5.96 5.33
N ASP A 374 7.11 -7.03 6.00
CA ASP A 374 8.44 -7.07 6.61
C ASP A 374 9.54 -7.35 5.56
N ILE A 375 10.78 -7.42 6.00
CA ILE A 375 11.94 -7.70 5.12
C ILE A 375 11.98 -9.11 4.53
N PHE A 376 11.09 -9.99 4.98
CA PHE A 376 11.02 -11.38 4.55
C PHE A 376 9.92 -11.63 3.52
N SER A 377 8.96 -10.71 3.38
CA SER A 377 7.94 -10.74 2.34
C SER A 377 8.55 -10.60 0.94
N GLY A 378 8.16 -11.48 0.01
CA GLY A 378 8.56 -11.42 -1.40
C GLY A 378 10.01 -11.87 -1.69
N ARG A 379 10.74 -12.34 -0.67
CA ARG A 379 12.17 -12.69 -0.79
C ARG A 379 12.43 -13.87 -1.73
N PHE A 380 11.52 -14.83 -1.79
CA PHE A 380 11.69 -16.06 -2.56
C PHE A 380 11.35 -15.83 -4.02
N GLU A 381 10.33 -15.02 -4.24
CA GLU A 381 9.86 -14.54 -5.53
C GLU A 381 10.95 -13.68 -6.19
N ALA A 382 11.51 -12.72 -5.44
CA ALA A 382 12.62 -11.90 -5.92
C ALA A 382 13.86 -12.73 -6.27
N ALA A 383 14.16 -13.77 -5.48
CA ALA A 383 15.28 -14.67 -5.76
C ALA A 383 15.03 -15.54 -6.99
N ALA A 384 13.83 -16.14 -7.10
CA ALA A 384 13.44 -16.95 -8.25
C ALA A 384 13.35 -16.14 -9.56
N ALA A 385 13.03 -14.85 -9.47
CA ALA A 385 13.03 -13.92 -10.60
C ALA A 385 14.43 -13.36 -10.93
N GLY A 386 15.48 -13.80 -10.23
CA GLY A 386 16.86 -13.35 -10.45
C GLY A 386 17.16 -11.91 -10.02
N LEU A 387 16.26 -11.26 -9.27
CA LEU A 387 16.39 -9.86 -8.85
C LEU A 387 17.18 -9.67 -7.56
N ALA A 388 17.28 -10.71 -6.73
CA ALA A 388 17.94 -10.64 -5.43
C ALA A 388 18.57 -11.97 -5.03
N THR A 389 19.50 -11.93 -4.08
CA THR A 389 20.02 -13.11 -3.39
C THR A 389 19.49 -13.12 -1.95
N ILE A 390 19.10 -14.27 -1.43
CA ILE A 390 18.74 -14.39 -0.01
C ILE A 390 20.03 -14.44 0.81
N GLY A 391 20.27 -13.42 1.64
CA GLY A 391 21.44 -13.37 2.50
C GLY A 391 21.35 -14.32 3.70
N ARG A 392 22.44 -14.46 4.46
CA ARG A 392 22.49 -15.30 5.67
C ARG A 392 21.39 -14.99 6.69
N GLY A 393 20.94 -13.74 6.79
CA GLY A 393 19.85 -13.33 7.68
C GLY A 393 18.46 -13.75 7.20
N GLY A 394 18.36 -14.35 6.02
CA GLY A 394 17.12 -14.82 5.43
C GLY A 394 16.34 -13.76 4.66
N PHE A 395 16.84 -12.56 4.39
CA PHE A 395 16.11 -11.56 3.61
C PHE A 395 16.83 -11.27 2.28
N SER A 396 16.08 -10.73 1.32
CA SER A 396 16.59 -10.40 -0.01
C SER A 396 17.64 -9.28 0.05
N ILE A 397 18.72 -9.45 -0.71
CA ILE A 397 19.76 -8.44 -0.92
C ILE A 397 19.94 -8.28 -2.43
N THR A 398 19.84 -7.05 -2.91
CA THR A 398 20.06 -6.67 -4.31
C THR A 398 21.45 -6.06 -4.50
N PRO A 399 22.08 -6.19 -5.68
CA PRO A 399 23.37 -5.56 -5.96
C PRO A 399 23.33 -4.02 -5.88
N GLU A 400 22.25 -3.40 -6.33
CA GLU A 400 22.10 -1.94 -6.47
C GLU A 400 21.56 -1.25 -5.21
N HIS A 401 20.70 -1.93 -4.45
CA HIS A 401 19.95 -1.33 -3.35
C HIS A 401 20.11 -2.06 -2.01
N GLY A 402 20.90 -3.13 -1.99
CA GLY A 402 21.12 -3.95 -0.80
C GLY A 402 19.80 -4.50 -0.25
N VAL A 403 19.59 -4.29 1.04
CA VAL A 403 18.42 -4.76 1.80
C VAL A 403 17.20 -3.83 1.73
N ARG A 404 17.30 -2.72 1.00
CA ARG A 404 16.32 -1.62 1.07
C ARG A 404 15.24 -1.73 -0.01
N VAL A 405 14.81 -2.93 -0.36
CA VAL A 405 13.78 -3.12 -1.38
C VAL A 405 12.51 -3.64 -0.73
N ARG A 406 11.35 -3.21 -1.22
CA ARG A 406 10.06 -3.84 -0.96
C ARG A 406 9.51 -4.42 -2.25
N TRP A 407 8.84 -5.55 -2.09
CA TRP A 407 8.42 -6.40 -3.19
C TRP A 407 6.91 -6.47 -3.28
N VAL A 408 6.39 -6.56 -4.50
CA VAL A 408 5.02 -6.96 -4.79
C VAL A 408 5.04 -7.87 -6.00
N CYS A 409 4.16 -8.86 -6.00
CA CYS A 409 4.09 -9.92 -7.00
C CYS A 409 2.73 -9.91 -7.69
N VAL A 410 2.72 -10.24 -8.98
CA VAL A 410 1.53 -10.56 -9.77
C VAL A 410 1.63 -12.01 -10.23
N VAL A 411 0.77 -12.87 -9.69
CA VAL A 411 0.65 -14.28 -10.08
C VAL A 411 -0.33 -14.39 -11.24
N THR A 412 0.01 -15.09 -12.32
CA THR A 412 -0.83 -15.17 -13.53
C THR A 412 -0.75 -16.51 -14.24
N ASP A 413 -1.81 -16.87 -14.96
CA ASP A 413 -1.86 -18.00 -15.90
C ASP A 413 -1.30 -17.66 -17.29
N ALA A 414 -0.84 -16.42 -17.50
CA ALA A 414 -0.06 -16.03 -18.66
C ALA A 414 1.33 -16.69 -18.64
N GLU A 415 1.74 -17.26 -19.77
CA GLU A 415 3.06 -17.85 -19.94
C GLU A 415 4.04 -16.77 -20.41
N ILE A 416 4.87 -16.29 -19.50
CA ILE A 416 5.85 -15.23 -19.72
C ILE A 416 7.24 -15.81 -19.52
N GLU A 417 8.16 -15.49 -20.42
CA GLU A 417 9.55 -15.97 -20.35
C GLU A 417 10.20 -15.53 -19.02
N PRO A 418 10.73 -16.47 -18.21
CA PRO A 418 11.40 -16.12 -16.96
C PRO A 418 12.64 -15.24 -17.17
N THR A 419 12.90 -14.37 -16.21
CA THR A 419 14.10 -13.52 -16.19
C THR A 419 15.30 -14.32 -15.73
N GLU A 420 16.39 -14.29 -16.50
CA GLU A 420 17.67 -14.85 -16.06
C GLU A 420 18.38 -13.88 -15.11
N ALA A 421 18.99 -14.41 -14.04
CA ALA A 421 19.83 -13.61 -13.17
C ALA A 421 21.06 -13.08 -13.93
N GLU A 422 21.24 -11.76 -14.00
CA GLU A 422 22.32 -11.15 -14.79
C GLU A 422 23.72 -11.40 -14.20
N MET A 423 23.83 -11.59 -12.88
CA MET A 423 25.12 -11.74 -12.21
C MET A 423 25.10 -12.66 -10.99
N ALA A 424 26.18 -13.41 -10.79
CA ALA A 424 26.44 -14.09 -9.53
C ALA A 424 26.78 -13.05 -8.46
N PHE A 425 25.93 -12.93 -7.43
CA PHE A 425 26.05 -11.95 -6.37
C PHE A 425 26.08 -12.66 -4.99
N GLU A 426 27.21 -12.54 -4.29
CA GLU A 426 27.47 -13.22 -3.02
C GLU A 426 27.70 -12.22 -1.88
N PRO A 427 26.69 -11.43 -1.47
CA PRO A 427 26.85 -10.32 -0.52
C PRO A 427 27.37 -10.77 0.85
N CYS A 428 27.12 -12.03 1.18
CA CYS A 428 27.45 -12.62 2.46
C CYS A 428 28.84 -13.24 2.52
N GLU A 429 29.58 -13.36 1.40
CA GLU A 429 30.93 -13.91 1.40
C GLU A 429 31.85 -13.08 2.31
N GLY A 430 32.60 -13.76 3.19
CA GLY A 430 33.47 -13.12 4.19
C GLY A 430 32.76 -12.17 5.17
N CYS A 431 31.43 -12.22 5.26
CA CYS A 431 30.64 -11.40 6.19
C CYS A 431 30.62 -12.02 7.59
N ALA A 432 30.70 -11.18 8.63
CA ALA A 432 30.60 -11.59 10.02
C ALA A 432 29.16 -11.89 10.50
N ALA A 433 28.19 -11.94 9.58
CA ALA A 433 26.77 -12.15 9.83
C ALA A 433 26.17 -11.21 10.91
N PRO A 434 26.33 -9.88 10.79
CA PRO A 434 25.89 -8.92 11.81
C PRO A 434 24.37 -8.91 12.02
N CYS A 435 23.60 -9.41 11.05
CA CYS A 435 22.15 -9.54 11.13
C CYS A 435 21.69 -10.44 12.27
N ILE A 436 22.43 -11.51 12.59
CA ILE A 436 22.07 -12.49 13.61
C ILE A 436 22.13 -11.87 15.02
N PRO A 437 23.29 -11.36 15.50
CA PRO A 437 23.38 -10.76 16.84
C PRO A 437 22.68 -9.42 16.97
N ALA A 438 22.28 -8.78 15.86
CA ALA A 438 21.51 -7.54 15.89
C ALA A 438 20.04 -7.74 16.25
N CYS A 439 19.49 -8.96 16.11
CA CYS A 439 18.09 -9.23 16.44
C CYS A 439 17.87 -9.13 17.96
N PRO A 440 17.02 -8.20 18.46
CA PRO A 440 16.88 -7.96 19.90
C PRO A 440 16.19 -9.12 20.65
N VAL A 441 15.58 -10.04 19.91
CA VAL A 441 14.85 -11.21 20.43
C VAL A 441 15.50 -12.53 20.04
N CYS A 442 16.69 -12.52 19.45
CA CYS A 442 17.41 -13.72 19.01
C CYS A 442 16.55 -14.66 18.13
N ALA A 443 15.74 -14.09 17.23
CA ALA A 443 14.86 -14.88 16.36
C ALA A 443 15.60 -15.58 15.22
N LEU A 444 16.86 -15.21 14.94
CA LEU A 444 17.70 -15.83 13.92
C LEU A 444 18.71 -16.76 14.60
N SER A 445 18.81 -18.02 14.15
CA SER A 445 19.74 -19.02 14.70
C SER A 445 21.19 -18.70 14.33
N GLU A 446 22.13 -18.99 15.25
CA GLU A 446 23.57 -18.90 14.96
C GLU A 446 24.13 -20.17 14.30
N GLY A 447 23.39 -21.29 14.32
CA GLY A 447 23.91 -22.60 13.92
C GLY A 447 22.98 -23.47 13.09
N ASP A 448 21.67 -23.25 13.16
CA ASP A 448 20.70 -23.98 12.32
C ASP A 448 20.47 -23.19 11.03
N GLU A 449 20.48 -23.91 9.91
CA GLU A 449 20.28 -23.35 8.57
C GLU A 449 19.08 -24.01 7.89
N GLU A 450 18.33 -23.20 7.15
CA GLU A 450 17.25 -23.60 6.26
C GLU A 450 17.68 -23.33 4.82
N CYS A 451 17.30 -24.21 3.89
CA CYS A 451 17.63 -24.04 2.48
C CYS A 451 16.41 -24.29 1.61
N ALA A 452 16.20 -23.43 0.62
CA ALA A 452 15.28 -23.65 -0.48
C ALA A 452 15.77 -22.95 -1.74
N GLY A 453 15.51 -23.55 -2.91
CA GLY A 453 16.15 -23.20 -4.17
C GLY A 453 17.67 -23.30 -4.03
N ASP A 454 18.37 -22.29 -4.55
CA ASP A 454 19.84 -22.19 -4.48
C ASP A 454 20.35 -21.41 -3.25
N SER A 455 19.47 -21.12 -2.28
CA SER A 455 19.80 -20.28 -1.13
C SER A 455 19.70 -21.03 0.19
N CYS A 456 20.58 -20.67 1.13
CA CYS A 456 20.52 -21.10 2.52
C CYS A 456 20.66 -19.90 3.46
N TRP A 457 19.92 -19.91 4.56
CA TRP A 457 19.89 -18.83 5.55
C TRP A 457 19.74 -19.38 6.97
N ALA A 458 19.97 -18.54 7.97
CA ALA A 458 19.81 -18.91 9.37
C ALA A 458 18.33 -19.18 9.69
N ALA A 459 18.04 -20.29 10.37
CA ALA A 459 16.69 -20.66 10.78
C ALA A 459 16.04 -19.53 11.58
N ARG A 460 14.75 -19.28 11.34
CA ARG A 460 14.02 -18.15 11.93
C ARG A 460 12.85 -18.62 12.79
N ASP A 461 12.85 -18.20 14.05
CA ASP A 461 11.68 -18.29 14.91
C ASP A 461 10.66 -17.20 14.51
N LEU A 462 9.59 -17.62 13.83
CA LEU A 462 8.56 -16.75 13.29
C LEU A 462 7.88 -15.91 14.38
N LEU A 463 7.49 -16.54 15.48
CA LEU A 463 6.71 -15.90 16.53
C LEU A 463 7.58 -14.97 17.38
N ARG A 464 8.84 -15.30 17.62
CA ARG A 464 9.78 -14.36 18.26
C ARG A 464 10.03 -13.16 17.38
N CYS A 465 10.19 -13.35 16.07
CA CYS A 465 10.36 -12.25 15.13
C CYS A 465 9.12 -11.33 15.12
N ASP A 466 7.92 -11.91 14.97
CA ASP A 466 6.65 -11.16 15.00
C ASP A 466 6.39 -10.49 16.36
N TRP A 467 6.81 -11.09 17.48
CA TRP A 467 6.75 -10.47 18.81
C TRP A 467 7.40 -9.08 18.81
N ALA A 468 8.60 -8.97 18.24
CA ALA A 468 9.30 -7.70 18.15
C ALA A 468 8.66 -6.78 17.11
N LYS A 469 8.57 -7.24 15.84
CA LYS A 469 8.31 -6.34 14.70
C LYS A 469 6.84 -6.15 14.37
N ARG A 470 6.01 -7.19 14.50
CA ARG A 470 4.59 -7.15 14.13
C ARG A 470 3.74 -6.61 15.27
N TYR A 471 4.04 -7.05 16.49
CA TYR A 471 3.29 -6.65 17.69
C TYR A 471 3.93 -5.46 18.43
N ALA A 472 5.08 -4.97 17.98
CA ALA A 472 5.77 -3.82 18.54
C ALA A 472 5.96 -3.95 20.07
N LEU A 473 6.42 -5.11 20.52
CA LEU A 473 6.54 -5.39 21.95
C LEU A 473 7.92 -5.10 22.52
N VAL A 474 8.93 -4.87 21.68
CA VAL A 474 10.33 -4.70 22.13
C VAL A 474 10.83 -3.31 21.78
N GLY A 475 11.33 -2.58 22.78
CA GLY A 475 11.76 -1.19 22.62
C GLY A 475 12.85 -1.03 21.55
N ASP A 476 13.83 -1.93 21.57
CA ASP A 476 14.99 -1.94 20.66
C ASP A 476 14.66 -2.27 19.20
N GLU A 477 13.45 -2.74 18.92
CA GLU A 477 12.99 -3.01 17.55
C GLU A 477 12.65 -1.72 16.78
N GLY A 478 12.45 -0.61 17.49
CA GLY A 478 12.17 0.68 16.87
C GLY A 478 11.44 1.66 17.78
N ILE A 479 10.47 1.14 18.52
CA ILE A 479 9.42 1.96 19.13
C ILE A 479 9.92 2.89 20.24
N LYS A 480 11.03 2.56 20.92
CA LYS A 480 11.63 3.44 21.94
C LYS A 480 12.06 4.79 21.36
N TRP A 481 12.47 4.81 20.09
CA TRP A 481 12.88 6.03 19.38
C TRP A 481 11.70 6.90 18.93
N MET A 482 10.48 6.35 18.98
CA MET A 482 9.24 7.10 18.83
C MET A 482 8.68 7.60 20.18
N GLY A 483 9.38 7.32 21.28
CA GLY A 483 8.97 7.66 22.63
C GLY A 483 7.96 6.71 23.25
N SER A 484 7.75 5.53 22.66
CA SER A 484 6.93 4.45 23.23
C SER A 484 7.63 3.85 24.45
N THR A 485 6.87 3.62 25.52
CA THR A 485 7.38 2.98 26.75
C THR A 485 7.24 1.47 26.76
N THR A 486 6.67 0.89 25.69
CA THR A 486 6.51 -0.55 25.54
C THR A 486 7.87 -1.25 25.49
N ASP A 487 8.10 -2.20 26.40
CA ASP A 487 9.23 -3.13 26.36
C ASP A 487 8.90 -4.41 27.13
N VAL A 488 8.31 -5.38 26.43
CA VAL A 488 7.86 -6.67 26.94
C VAL A 488 8.66 -7.76 26.21
N PRO A 489 9.62 -8.42 26.86
CA PRO A 489 10.42 -9.46 26.21
C PRO A 489 9.56 -10.70 25.88
N PRO A 490 9.90 -11.46 24.83
CA PRO A 490 9.25 -12.73 24.56
C PRO A 490 9.48 -13.71 25.73
N PRO A 491 8.53 -14.61 26.01
CA PRO A 491 8.72 -15.64 27.03
C PRO A 491 9.87 -16.59 26.66
N ASP A 492 10.44 -17.25 27.68
CA ASP A 492 11.49 -18.27 27.49
C ASP A 492 10.96 -19.58 26.89
N GLY A 493 9.63 -19.78 26.89
CA GLY A 493 8.95 -20.97 26.39
C GLY A 493 8.22 -20.75 25.07
N GLU A 494 7.29 -21.65 24.77
CA GLU A 494 6.42 -21.57 23.60
C GLU A 494 5.62 -20.26 23.60
N ILE A 495 5.60 -19.58 22.44
CA ILE A 495 4.79 -18.38 22.24
C ILE A 495 3.43 -18.81 21.72
N THR A 496 2.36 -18.49 22.47
CA THR A 496 0.98 -18.76 22.07
C THR A 496 0.23 -17.47 21.73
N ALA A 497 -0.93 -17.59 21.10
CA ALA A 497 -1.80 -16.45 20.83
C ALA A 497 -2.22 -15.71 22.12
N GLU A 498 -2.45 -16.45 23.22
CA GLU A 498 -2.78 -15.88 24.53
C GLU A 498 -1.61 -15.10 25.13
N ALA A 499 -0.38 -15.62 25.00
CA ALA A 499 0.81 -14.93 25.48
C ALA A 499 1.04 -13.61 24.73
N ILE A 500 0.83 -13.61 23.41
CA ILE A 500 0.88 -12.40 22.59
C ILE A 500 -0.23 -11.43 23.00
N ALA A 501 -1.47 -11.90 23.17
CA ALA A 501 -2.60 -11.07 23.59
C ALA A 501 -2.34 -10.37 24.93
N GLU A 502 -1.85 -11.10 25.94
CA GLU A 502 -1.50 -10.53 27.25
C GLU A 502 -0.37 -9.49 27.13
N ALA A 503 0.58 -9.69 26.21
CA ALA A 503 1.66 -8.72 25.98
C ALA A 503 1.17 -7.48 25.23
N VAL A 504 0.30 -7.62 24.23
CA VAL A 504 -0.30 -6.52 23.47
C VAL A 504 -1.08 -5.59 24.39
N GLU A 505 -1.81 -6.11 25.37
CA GLU A 505 -2.54 -5.29 26.37
C GLU A 505 -1.63 -4.45 27.28
N LYS A 506 -0.33 -4.76 27.33
CA LYS A 506 0.69 -4.00 28.08
C LYS A 506 1.35 -2.90 27.25
N ARG A 507 1.00 -2.76 25.95
CA ARG A 507 1.54 -1.69 25.10
C ARG A 507 1.15 -0.31 25.61
N ASP A 508 2.01 0.65 25.31
CA ASP A 508 1.86 2.05 25.68
C ASP A 508 0.44 2.57 25.35
N PRO A 509 -0.31 3.09 26.35
CA PRO A 509 -1.68 3.53 26.16
C PRO A 509 -1.78 4.81 25.31
N VAL A 510 -0.71 5.58 25.15
CA VAL A 510 -0.72 6.89 24.49
C VAL A 510 0.10 6.86 23.21
N GLN A 511 1.33 6.36 23.25
CA GLN A 511 2.30 6.49 22.15
C GLN A 511 2.22 5.38 21.11
N ARG A 512 1.59 4.24 21.40
CA ARG A 512 1.61 3.07 20.49
C ARG A 512 1.13 3.35 19.07
N HIS A 513 0.23 4.33 18.89
CA HIS A 513 -0.29 4.71 17.58
C HIS A 513 0.76 5.40 16.68
N LEU A 514 1.94 5.69 17.22
CA LEU A 514 3.11 6.23 16.53
C LEU A 514 4.27 5.22 16.49
N ASP A 515 4.05 3.98 16.93
CA ASP A 515 5.07 2.94 16.91
C ASP A 515 5.58 2.74 15.48
N CYS A 516 6.91 2.74 15.34
CA CYS A 516 7.61 2.53 14.10
C CYS A 516 8.62 1.41 14.31
N ILE A 517 8.86 0.62 13.28
CA ILE A 517 9.73 -0.55 13.32
C ILE A 517 10.93 -0.34 12.41
N LEU A 518 12.11 -0.72 12.90
CA LEU A 518 13.39 -0.54 12.20
C LEU A 518 13.89 -1.83 11.54
N GLU A 519 13.66 -2.99 12.16
CA GLU A 519 14.28 -4.28 11.81
C GLU A 519 15.82 -4.20 11.97
N PRO A 520 16.35 -4.25 13.21
CA PRO A 520 17.78 -4.07 13.49
C PRO A 520 18.71 -4.99 12.70
N CYS A 521 18.26 -6.21 12.36
CA CYS A 521 18.99 -7.14 11.50
C CYS A 521 19.20 -6.59 10.07
N LEU A 522 18.18 -5.94 9.48
CA LEU A 522 18.29 -5.24 8.21
C LEU A 522 19.24 -4.05 8.34
N LYS A 523 19.09 -3.24 9.41
CA LYS A 523 19.94 -2.07 9.64
C LYS A 523 21.43 -2.46 9.76
N ALA A 524 21.72 -3.53 10.49
CA ALA A 524 23.08 -4.04 10.64
C ALA A 524 23.68 -4.52 9.31
N CYS A 525 22.88 -5.22 8.49
CA CYS A 525 23.29 -5.59 7.13
C CYS A 525 23.53 -4.37 6.24
N HIS A 526 22.64 -3.37 6.26
CA HIS A 526 22.80 -2.13 5.49
C HIS A 526 24.15 -1.45 5.75
N VAL A 527 24.56 -1.35 7.02
CA VAL A 527 25.85 -0.73 7.37
C VAL A 527 27.03 -1.47 6.71
N VAL A 528 27.06 -2.80 6.80
CA VAL A 528 28.15 -3.59 6.18
C VAL A 528 28.12 -3.52 4.66
N LEU A 529 26.93 -3.51 4.04
CA LEU A 529 26.79 -3.37 2.60
C LEU A 529 27.29 -2.01 2.11
N ARG A 530 26.97 -0.92 2.83
CA ARG A 530 27.49 0.43 2.56
C ARG A 530 29.01 0.50 2.66
N GLU A 531 29.61 -0.14 3.66
CA GLU A 531 31.07 -0.22 3.80
C GLU A 531 31.73 -0.99 2.65
N ARG A 532 31.00 -1.94 2.05
CA ARG A 532 31.42 -2.72 0.87
C ARG A 532 31.10 -2.03 -0.47
N GLY A 533 30.51 -0.83 -0.44
CA GLY A 533 30.21 -0.04 -1.63
C GLY A 533 28.88 -0.37 -2.32
N ILE A 534 28.00 -1.12 -1.66
CA ILE A 534 26.61 -1.35 -2.10
C ILE A 534 25.76 -0.24 -1.49
N GLU A 535 25.08 0.53 -2.32
CA GLU A 535 24.45 1.79 -1.89
C GLU A 535 23.16 1.64 -1.10
#